data_AF-A0A923DE69-F1
#
_entry.id   AF-A0A923DE69-F1
#
_cell.length_a   1.000
_cell.length_b   1.000
_cell.length_c   1.000
_cell.angle_alpha   90.00
_cell.angle_beta   90.00
_cell.angle_gamma   90.00
#
_symmetry.space_group_name_H-M   'P 1'
#
loop_
_entity.id
_entity.type
_entity.pdbx_description
1 polymer ?
#
loop_
_entity_poly.entity_id
_entity_poly.type
_entity_poly.pdbx_seq_one_letter_code
_entity_poly.pdbx_strand_id
1 'polypeptide(L)'
;MTGKTNELLFLHQIMGIKSKIAQKLLSSKLGTVTREKKVFNLDSATSAGILWEIDQKESFDLIENELINAGIKTVGLCYSPLKKVAIPDDIKGFTRKQTTWSEIPKTDLAQDFIEQKFDILIDLTGQKHLPIIYLTALSEASFKIGYAGQSVNYFDLNIEFSEQPETDQLAKQILYYLKRINKTTIE
;
A
#
# COMPACT_ATOMS: atom_id res chain seq x y z
N MET A 1 -10.95 17.34 -21.12
CA MET A 1 -12.23 16.85 -20.52
C MET A 1 -12.42 15.34 -20.70
N THR A 2 -11.36 14.53 -20.64
CA THR A 2 -11.39 13.10 -21.00
C THR A 2 -10.99 12.15 -19.86
N GLY A 3 -10.66 12.67 -18.68
CA GLY A 3 -10.24 11.86 -17.53
C GLY A 3 -11.38 11.17 -16.76
N LYS A 4 -12.57 11.80 -16.68
CA LYS A 4 -13.69 11.27 -15.89
C LYS A 4 -14.37 10.05 -16.52
N THR A 5 -14.35 9.94 -17.85
CA THR A 5 -15.08 8.89 -18.59
C THR A 5 -14.40 7.53 -18.52
N ASN A 6 -13.06 7.50 -18.40
CA ASN A 6 -12.31 6.24 -18.25
C ASN A 6 -12.36 5.71 -16.81
N GLU A 7 -12.46 6.58 -15.82
CA GLU A 7 -12.77 6.20 -14.42
C GLU A 7 -14.11 5.48 -14.31
N LEU A 8 -15.13 5.96 -15.05
CA LEU A 8 -16.49 5.39 -15.06
C LEU A 8 -16.59 4.03 -15.76
N LEU A 9 -15.72 3.75 -16.75
CA LEU A 9 -15.68 2.47 -17.45
C LEU A 9 -15.08 1.35 -16.57
N PHE A 10 -14.14 1.69 -15.70
CA PHE A 10 -13.56 0.73 -14.74
C PHE A 10 -14.56 0.29 -13.65
N LEU A 11 -15.51 1.15 -13.31
CA LEU A 11 -16.51 0.87 -12.27
C LEU A 11 -17.38 -0.36 -12.59
N HIS A 12 -17.53 -0.79 -13.85
CA HIS A 12 -18.50 -1.82 -14.21
C HIS A 12 -18.09 -3.28 -13.98
N GLN A 13 -16.81 -3.60 -13.78
CA GLN A 13 -16.38 -5.00 -13.72
C GLN A 13 -16.34 -5.64 -12.32
N ILE A 14 -16.53 -4.87 -11.24
CA ILE A 14 -16.62 -5.41 -9.86
C ILE A 14 -17.76 -4.74 -9.07
N MET A 15 -19.01 -4.80 -9.57
CA MET A 15 -20.14 -4.12 -8.90
C MET A 15 -21.16 -5.07 -8.30
N GLY A 16 -20.79 -5.67 -7.17
CA GLY A 16 -21.76 -5.95 -6.10
C GLY A 16 -22.07 -4.66 -5.30
N ILE A 17 -23.21 -4.61 -4.61
CA ILE A 17 -23.64 -3.48 -3.76
C ILE A 17 -22.55 -3.07 -2.73
N LYS A 18 -21.77 -4.05 -2.24
CA LYS A 18 -20.62 -3.85 -1.33
C LYS A 18 -19.58 -2.87 -1.88
N SER A 19 -19.24 -3.02 -3.15
CA SER A 19 -18.21 -2.23 -3.84
C SER A 19 -18.61 -0.77 -3.93
N LYS A 20 -19.88 -0.47 -4.23
CA LYS A 20 -20.40 0.91 -4.31
C LYS A 20 -20.37 1.63 -2.96
N ILE A 21 -20.68 0.95 -1.86
CA ILE A 21 -20.63 1.55 -0.51
C ILE A 21 -19.19 1.84 -0.11
N ALA A 22 -18.29 0.88 -0.30
CA ALA A 22 -16.88 1.05 -0.01
C ALA A 22 -16.27 2.19 -0.84
N GLN A 23 -16.60 2.27 -2.13
CA GLN A 23 -16.19 3.36 -3.01
C GLN A 23 -16.71 4.70 -2.52
N LYS A 24 -18.01 4.83 -2.21
CA LYS A 24 -18.57 6.09 -1.72
C LYS A 24 -17.88 6.56 -0.43
N LEU A 25 -17.64 5.64 0.51
CA LEU A 25 -16.91 5.94 1.74
C LEU A 25 -15.47 6.36 1.46
N LEU A 26 -14.77 5.63 0.60
CA LEU A 26 -13.41 5.96 0.20
C LEU A 26 -13.35 7.34 -0.48
N SER A 27 -14.19 7.60 -1.48
CA SER A 27 -14.26 8.89 -2.18
C SER A 27 -14.57 10.05 -1.24
N SER A 28 -15.43 9.84 -0.23
CA SER A 28 -15.72 10.88 0.77
C SER A 28 -14.51 11.22 1.66
N LYS A 29 -13.66 10.22 1.94
CA LYS A 29 -12.45 10.37 2.75
C LYS A 29 -11.23 10.83 1.94
N LEU A 30 -11.17 10.51 0.65
CA LEU A 30 -10.06 10.92 -0.21
C LEU A 30 -9.87 12.44 -0.23
N GLY A 31 -10.94 13.22 -0.17
CA GLY A 31 -10.87 14.67 -0.10
C GLY A 31 -10.31 15.23 1.21
N THR A 32 -10.20 14.41 2.27
CA THR A 32 -9.63 14.83 3.56
C THR A 32 -8.14 14.49 3.68
N VAL A 33 -7.62 13.61 2.82
CA VAL A 33 -6.21 13.21 2.84
C VAL A 33 -5.35 14.38 2.37
N THR A 34 -4.55 14.93 3.28
CA THR A 34 -3.62 16.01 2.98
C THR A 34 -2.20 15.48 3.15
N ARG A 35 -1.42 15.49 2.07
CA ARG A 35 -0.02 15.03 2.09
C ARG A 35 0.87 15.90 1.22
N GLU A 36 2.10 16.13 1.67
CA GLU A 36 3.13 16.77 0.88
C GLU A 36 3.79 15.71 -0.01
N LYS A 37 3.47 15.72 -1.31
CA LYS A 37 4.05 14.75 -2.25
C LYS A 37 5.53 15.06 -2.47
N LYS A 38 6.39 14.15 -2.06
CA LYS A 38 7.84 14.23 -2.30
C LYS A 38 8.37 12.85 -2.64
N VAL A 39 9.28 12.76 -3.61
CA VAL A 39 9.94 11.50 -3.95
C VAL A 39 11.09 11.25 -2.99
N PHE A 40 11.13 10.04 -2.44
CA PHE A 40 12.17 9.57 -1.54
C PHE A 40 12.87 8.33 -2.10
N ASN A 41 14.13 8.16 -1.71
CA ASN A 41 14.96 6.99 -1.99
C ASN A 41 15.56 6.49 -0.67
N LEU A 42 16.36 5.42 -0.72
CA LEU A 42 16.95 4.87 0.50
C LEU A 42 17.92 5.82 1.22
N ASP A 43 18.47 6.83 0.55
CA ASP A 43 19.42 7.77 1.15
C ASP A 43 18.73 8.98 1.82
N SER A 44 17.49 9.28 1.43
CA SER A 44 16.77 10.50 1.82
C SER A 44 15.56 10.26 2.72
N ALA A 45 15.04 9.03 2.79
CA ALA A 45 13.95 8.67 3.70
C ALA A 45 14.47 8.49 5.13
N THR A 46 13.60 8.76 6.09
CA THR A 46 13.83 8.52 7.52
C THR A 46 12.80 7.56 8.12
N SER A 47 11.65 7.40 7.45
CA SER A 47 10.58 6.52 7.88
C SER A 47 9.89 5.80 6.71
N ALA A 48 9.52 4.54 6.92
CA ALA A 48 8.80 3.75 5.94
C ALA A 48 7.68 2.90 6.58
N GLY A 49 6.52 2.87 5.94
CA GLY A 49 5.44 1.94 6.23
C GLY A 49 5.41 0.84 5.17
N ILE A 50 5.18 -0.42 5.56
CA ILE A 50 5.07 -1.55 4.63
C ILE A 50 3.73 -2.26 4.83
N LEU A 51 2.92 -2.33 3.78
CA LEU A 51 1.72 -3.17 3.72
C LEU A 51 2.08 -4.52 3.09
N TRP A 52 1.74 -5.61 3.77
CA TRP A 52 2.06 -6.98 3.35
C TRP A 52 1.00 -7.99 3.85
N GLU A 53 0.98 -9.17 3.24
CA GLU A 53 0.12 -10.30 3.63
C GLU A 53 0.90 -11.41 4.33
N ILE A 54 0.25 -12.24 5.15
CA ILE A 54 0.94 -13.20 6.02
C ILE A 54 1.87 -14.19 5.28
N ASP A 55 1.51 -14.59 4.06
CA ASP A 55 2.28 -15.48 3.20
C ASP A 55 3.44 -14.76 2.46
N GLN A 56 3.55 -13.44 2.64
CA GLN A 56 4.58 -12.59 2.04
C GLN A 56 5.75 -12.30 2.99
N LYS A 57 5.82 -12.98 4.15
CA LYS A 57 6.80 -12.70 5.22
C LYS A 57 8.24 -12.60 4.71
N GLU A 58 8.67 -13.50 3.84
CA GLU A 58 10.03 -13.49 3.29
C GLU A 58 10.34 -12.22 2.47
N SER A 59 9.39 -11.78 1.65
CA SER A 59 9.53 -10.55 0.86
C SER A 59 9.42 -9.29 1.72
N PHE A 60 8.59 -9.33 2.76
CA PHE A 60 8.54 -8.29 3.79
C PHE A 60 9.90 -8.16 4.49
N ASP A 61 10.47 -9.28 4.95
CA ASP A 61 11.76 -9.29 5.65
C ASP A 61 12.89 -8.78 4.76
N LEU A 62 12.89 -9.12 3.47
CA LEU A 62 13.84 -8.58 2.51
C LEU A 62 13.80 -7.04 2.49
N ILE A 63 12.61 -6.45 2.34
CA ILE A 63 12.47 -4.99 2.27
C ILE A 63 12.78 -4.35 3.62
N GLU A 64 12.26 -4.91 4.72
CA GLU A 64 12.47 -4.37 6.06
C GLU A 64 13.98 -4.33 6.40
N ASN A 65 14.72 -5.39 6.11
CA ASN A 65 16.16 -5.43 6.33
C ASN A 65 16.92 -4.38 5.51
N GLU A 66 16.56 -4.19 4.24
CA GLU A 66 17.18 -3.18 3.38
C GLU A 66 16.91 -1.74 3.87
N LEU A 67 15.69 -1.46 4.36
CA LEU A 67 15.34 -0.17 4.96
C LEU A 67 16.09 0.05 6.28
N ILE A 68 16.13 -0.95 7.16
CA ILE A 68 16.86 -0.87 8.44
C ILE A 68 18.36 -0.66 8.20
N ASN A 69 18.94 -1.36 7.23
CA ASN A 69 20.35 -1.19 6.86
C ASN A 69 20.64 0.21 6.31
N ALA A 70 19.66 0.86 5.68
CA ALA A 70 19.74 2.26 5.26
C ALA A 70 19.46 3.27 6.41
N GLY A 71 19.20 2.80 7.64
CA GLY A 71 18.91 3.65 8.80
C GLY A 71 17.47 4.18 8.84
N ILE A 72 16.55 3.60 8.06
CA ILE A 72 15.15 4.03 7.96
C ILE A 72 14.33 3.32 9.04
N LYS A 73 13.51 4.08 9.77
CA LYS A 73 12.56 3.51 10.74
C LYS A 73 11.40 2.85 10.01
N THR A 74 11.21 1.55 10.22
CA THR A 74 10.21 0.75 9.51
C THR A 74 9.02 0.39 10.41
N VAL A 75 7.82 0.44 9.85
CA VAL A 75 6.59 -0.12 10.46
C VAL A 75 5.91 -1.03 9.44
N GLY A 76 5.85 -2.33 9.73
CA GLY A 76 5.05 -3.28 8.97
C GLY A 76 3.60 -3.34 9.47
N LEU A 77 2.64 -3.41 8.54
CA LEU A 77 1.24 -3.72 8.82
C LEU A 77 0.78 -4.91 7.97
N CYS A 78 0.55 -6.03 8.64
CA CYS A 78 0.11 -7.27 8.03
C CYS A 78 -1.42 -7.30 7.86
N TYR A 79 -1.90 -7.75 6.71
CA TYR A 79 -3.31 -8.09 6.50
C TYR A 79 -3.47 -9.58 6.18
N SER A 80 -4.52 -10.20 6.72
CA SER A 80 -4.95 -11.52 6.27
C SER A 80 -6.40 -11.48 5.76
N PRO A 81 -6.67 -11.96 4.52
CA PRO A 81 -8.03 -12.07 3.99
C PRO A 81 -8.86 -13.15 4.70
N LEU A 82 -8.23 -14.02 5.50
CA LEU A 82 -8.89 -15.08 6.24
C LEU A 82 -9.45 -14.56 7.57
N LYS A 83 -10.67 -14.96 7.92
CA LYS A 83 -11.33 -14.52 9.18
C LYS A 83 -10.85 -15.25 10.43
N LYS A 84 -10.30 -16.45 10.28
CA LYS A 84 -9.93 -17.36 11.37
C LYS A 84 -8.46 -17.78 11.22
N VAL A 85 -7.59 -16.80 11.08
CA VAL A 85 -6.13 -16.96 11.14
C VAL A 85 -5.63 -16.17 12.34
N ALA A 86 -4.74 -16.78 13.11
CA ALA A 86 -3.98 -16.08 14.13
C ALA A 86 -2.81 -15.37 13.45
N ILE A 87 -2.75 -14.04 13.60
CA ILE A 87 -1.54 -13.28 13.30
C ILE A 87 -0.65 -13.40 14.56
N PRO A 88 0.63 -13.80 14.43
CA PRO A 88 1.55 -13.86 15.57
C PRO A 88 1.59 -12.54 16.35
N ASP A 89 1.74 -12.60 17.67
CA ASP A 89 1.64 -11.43 18.56
C ASP A 89 2.73 -10.38 18.31
N ASP A 90 3.87 -10.78 17.75
CA ASP A 90 4.97 -9.92 17.34
C ASP A 90 4.71 -9.20 16.00
N ILE A 91 3.68 -9.61 15.26
CA ILE A 91 3.28 -8.99 14.00
C ILE A 91 2.11 -8.03 14.25
N LYS A 92 2.33 -6.75 13.97
CA LYS A 92 1.25 -5.77 13.85
C LYS A 92 0.40 -6.12 12.63
N GLY A 93 -0.82 -6.58 12.87
CA GLY A 93 -1.72 -6.91 11.76
C GLY A 93 -3.18 -7.01 12.15
N PHE A 94 -4.01 -7.13 11.12
CA PHE A 94 -5.44 -7.35 11.29
C PHE A 94 -5.96 -8.31 10.22
N THR A 95 -7.09 -8.93 10.53
CA THR A 95 -7.73 -9.90 9.62
C THR A 95 -9.02 -9.34 9.04
N ARG A 96 -9.58 -10.04 8.05
CA ARG A 96 -10.91 -9.78 7.53
C ARG A 96 -12.03 -9.82 8.58
N LYS A 97 -11.80 -10.41 9.77
CA LYS A 97 -12.79 -10.36 10.87
C LYS A 97 -12.93 -8.95 11.45
N GLN A 98 -11.90 -8.12 11.32
CA GLN A 98 -11.85 -6.76 11.84
C GLN A 98 -12.18 -5.70 10.78
N THR A 99 -12.89 -6.08 9.71
CA THR A 99 -13.40 -5.16 8.69
C THR A 99 -14.92 -5.08 8.74
N THR A 100 -15.49 -4.00 8.22
CA THR A 100 -16.92 -3.91 7.92
C THR A 100 -17.34 -5.01 6.93
N TRP A 101 -18.64 -5.24 6.81
CA TRP A 101 -19.19 -6.07 5.72
C TRP A 101 -18.78 -5.57 4.31
N SER A 102 -18.52 -4.27 4.16
CA SER A 102 -17.98 -3.63 2.96
C SER A 102 -16.45 -3.52 2.97
N GLU A 103 -15.75 -4.36 3.73
CA GLU A 103 -14.28 -4.52 3.73
C GLU A 103 -13.48 -3.27 4.15
N ILE A 104 -14.11 -2.26 4.75
CA ILE A 104 -13.41 -1.14 5.38
C ILE A 104 -12.81 -1.59 6.73
N PRO A 105 -11.50 -1.40 6.99
CA PRO A 105 -10.89 -1.69 8.30
C PRO A 105 -11.60 -0.98 9.46
N LYS A 106 -11.73 -1.65 10.61
CA LYS A 106 -12.31 -1.12 11.85
C LYS A 106 -11.36 -1.30 13.03
N THR A 107 -10.08 -1.03 12.83
CA THR A 107 -9.06 -1.16 13.87
C THR A 107 -8.34 0.15 14.04
N ASP A 108 -8.01 0.50 15.28
CA ASP A 108 -7.18 1.67 15.59
C ASP A 108 -5.82 1.51 14.90
N LEU A 109 -5.27 0.29 14.90
CA LEU A 109 -4.05 -0.05 14.17
C LEU A 109 -4.06 0.38 12.69
N ALA A 110 -5.18 0.18 11.98
CA ALA A 110 -5.29 0.58 10.58
C ALA A 110 -5.42 2.10 10.43
N GLN A 111 -6.11 2.76 11.37
CA GLN A 111 -6.27 4.20 11.37
C GLN A 111 -4.94 4.91 11.69
N ASP A 112 -4.23 4.46 12.73
CA ASP A 112 -2.91 4.97 13.13
C ASP A 112 -1.91 4.84 11.98
N PHE A 113 -1.93 3.71 11.26
CA PHE A 113 -1.06 3.51 10.10
C PHE A 113 -1.40 4.44 8.93
N ILE A 114 -2.69 4.75 8.70
CA ILE A 114 -3.12 5.73 7.69
C ILE A 114 -2.61 7.13 8.03
N GLU A 115 -2.77 7.55 9.29
CA GLU A 115 -2.42 8.90 9.77
C GLU A 115 -0.91 9.10 9.96
N GLN A 116 -0.14 8.01 10.02
CA GLN A 116 1.30 8.10 10.12
C GLN A 116 1.92 8.66 8.83
N LYS A 117 2.58 9.82 8.95
CA LYS A 117 3.25 10.54 7.86
C LYS A 117 4.60 9.93 7.53
N PHE A 118 4.60 8.74 6.97
CA PHE A 118 5.82 8.11 6.47
C PHE A 118 6.43 8.93 5.32
N ASP A 119 7.75 8.88 5.19
CA ASP A 119 8.40 9.35 3.96
C ASP A 119 8.02 8.43 2.80
N ILE A 120 8.04 7.10 3.03
CA ILE A 120 7.71 6.08 2.04
C ILE A 120 6.60 5.15 2.57
N LEU A 121 5.54 4.97 1.81
CA LEU A 121 4.65 3.82 1.92
C LEU A 121 4.98 2.82 0.82
N ILE A 122 5.28 1.58 1.22
CA ILE A 122 5.51 0.44 0.34
C ILE A 122 4.32 -0.50 0.43
N ASP A 123 3.72 -0.84 -0.71
CA ASP A 123 2.67 -1.86 -0.79
C ASP A 123 3.18 -3.09 -1.55
N LEU A 124 3.35 -4.19 -0.81
CA LEU A 124 3.81 -5.48 -1.32
C LEU A 124 2.67 -6.43 -1.68
N THR A 125 1.43 -6.05 -1.42
CA THR A 125 0.27 -6.95 -1.54
C THR A 125 -0.19 -7.15 -2.99
N GLY A 126 0.24 -6.25 -3.87
CA GLY A 126 -0.24 -6.20 -5.25
C GLY A 126 -1.73 -5.83 -5.37
N GLN A 127 -2.29 -5.12 -4.37
CA GLN A 127 -3.63 -4.53 -4.42
C GLN A 127 -4.78 -5.53 -4.67
N LYS A 128 -4.64 -6.76 -4.14
CA LYS A 128 -5.63 -7.85 -4.28
C LYS A 128 -6.91 -7.63 -3.46
N HIS A 129 -6.85 -6.80 -2.43
CA HIS A 129 -7.88 -6.72 -1.41
C HIS A 129 -8.27 -5.29 -1.06
N LEU A 130 -9.58 -5.04 -0.95
CA LEU A 130 -10.12 -3.70 -0.67
C LEU A 130 -9.61 -3.05 0.63
N PRO A 131 -9.37 -3.78 1.75
CA PRO A 131 -8.72 -3.20 2.92
C PRO A 131 -7.35 -2.60 2.61
N ILE A 132 -6.56 -3.21 1.73
CA ILE A 132 -5.26 -2.70 1.31
C ILE A 132 -5.41 -1.50 0.38
N ILE A 133 -6.32 -1.58 -0.61
CA ILE A 133 -6.67 -0.43 -1.46
C ILE A 133 -7.03 0.78 -0.58
N TYR A 134 -7.84 0.55 0.46
CA TYR A 134 -8.28 1.59 1.39
C TYR A 134 -7.11 2.20 2.17
N LEU A 135 -6.23 1.37 2.75
CA LEU A 135 -5.04 1.83 3.47
C LEU A 135 -4.12 2.64 2.55
N THR A 136 -3.81 2.11 1.37
CA THR A 136 -2.93 2.77 0.39
C THR A 136 -3.52 4.08 -0.10
N ALA A 137 -4.80 4.12 -0.43
CA ALA A 137 -5.48 5.31 -0.90
C ALA A 137 -5.48 6.42 0.16
N LEU A 138 -5.77 6.08 1.42
CA LEU A 138 -5.94 7.08 2.48
C LEU A 138 -4.66 7.45 3.23
N SER A 139 -3.60 6.64 3.14
CA SER A 139 -2.34 6.93 3.84
C SER A 139 -1.83 8.35 3.59
N GLU A 140 -1.34 9.00 4.65
CA GLU A 140 -0.75 10.34 4.58
C GLU A 140 0.73 10.34 4.17
N ALA A 141 1.28 9.18 3.79
CA ALA A 141 2.68 9.06 3.37
C ALA A 141 3.05 9.97 2.18
N SER A 142 4.24 10.55 2.25
CA SER A 142 4.73 11.52 1.26
C SER A 142 5.01 10.90 -0.10
N PHE A 143 5.55 9.67 -0.12
CA PHE A 143 5.81 8.89 -1.34
C PHE A 143 5.14 7.52 -1.23
N LYS A 144 4.32 7.14 -2.22
CA LYS A 144 3.69 5.81 -2.26
C LYS A 144 4.22 4.99 -3.43
N ILE A 145 4.68 3.77 -3.17
CA ILE A 145 5.23 2.84 -4.18
C ILE A 145 4.60 1.46 -4.07
N GLY A 146 4.27 0.85 -5.21
CA GLY A 146 3.64 -0.48 -5.26
C GLY A 146 3.14 -0.82 -6.65
N TYR A 147 2.30 -1.86 -6.76
CA TYR A 147 1.69 -2.31 -8.02
C TYR A 147 0.16 -2.14 -7.94
N ALA A 148 -0.41 -1.28 -8.78
CA ALA A 148 -1.86 -1.09 -8.88
C ALA A 148 -2.53 -2.17 -9.72
N GLY A 149 -1.80 -2.79 -10.66
CA GLY A 149 -2.38 -3.71 -11.63
C GLY A 149 -3.54 -3.07 -12.38
N GLN A 150 -4.72 -3.68 -12.27
CA GLN A 150 -5.94 -3.13 -12.86
C GLN A 150 -6.64 -2.12 -11.94
N SER A 151 -6.35 -2.09 -10.65
CA SER A 151 -7.01 -1.20 -9.67
C SER A 151 -6.74 0.28 -9.94
N VAL A 152 -7.54 1.17 -9.32
CA VAL A 152 -7.27 2.61 -9.32
C VAL A 152 -5.87 2.85 -8.76
N ASN A 153 -5.06 3.61 -9.50
CA ASN A 153 -3.69 3.90 -9.10
C ASN A 153 -3.65 4.99 -8.02
N TYR A 154 -3.21 4.61 -6.81
CA TYR A 154 -2.96 5.52 -5.69
C TYR A 154 -1.47 5.73 -5.39
N PHE A 155 -0.58 5.15 -6.20
CA PHE A 155 0.86 5.24 -6.06
C PHE A 155 1.44 6.47 -6.77
N ASP A 156 2.47 7.06 -6.18
CA ASP A 156 3.28 8.09 -6.85
C ASP A 156 4.31 7.43 -7.78
N LEU A 157 4.78 6.24 -7.41
CA LEU A 157 5.53 5.35 -8.30
C LEU A 157 4.82 4.00 -8.40
N ASN A 158 4.06 3.82 -9.49
CA ASN A 158 3.45 2.55 -9.82
C ASN A 158 4.47 1.68 -10.56
N ILE A 159 4.82 0.53 -9.98
CA ILE A 159 5.62 -0.47 -10.66
C ILE A 159 4.75 -1.11 -11.73
N GLU A 160 5.28 -1.25 -12.95
CA GLU A 160 4.55 -1.84 -14.06
C GLU A 160 4.99 -3.28 -14.29
N PHE A 161 4.01 -4.16 -14.41
CA PHE A 161 4.17 -5.55 -14.84
C PHE A 161 3.05 -5.87 -15.83
N SER A 162 3.34 -6.72 -16.82
CA SER A 162 2.34 -7.17 -17.80
C SER A 162 1.21 -8.00 -17.18
N GLU A 163 1.53 -8.70 -16.09
CA GLU A 163 0.62 -9.54 -15.31
C GLU A 163 0.84 -9.27 -13.82
N GLN A 164 -0.02 -9.84 -12.95
CA GLN A 164 0.15 -9.74 -11.51
C GLN A 164 1.52 -10.34 -11.12
N PRO A 165 2.44 -9.56 -10.53
CA PRO A 165 3.75 -10.09 -10.17
C PRO A 165 3.64 -11.03 -8.97
N GLU A 166 4.54 -12.00 -8.92
CA GLU A 166 4.85 -12.66 -7.66
C GLU A 166 5.43 -11.67 -6.67
N THR A 167 5.20 -11.91 -5.37
CA THR A 167 5.56 -10.94 -4.33
C THR A 167 7.06 -10.64 -4.32
N ASP A 168 7.90 -11.64 -4.54
CA ASP A 168 9.36 -11.49 -4.54
C ASP A 168 9.83 -10.63 -5.72
N GLN A 169 9.19 -10.76 -6.89
CA GLN A 169 9.46 -9.94 -8.07
C GLN A 169 9.10 -8.48 -7.81
N LEU A 170 7.93 -8.24 -7.22
CA LEU A 170 7.50 -6.90 -6.83
C LEU A 170 8.47 -6.28 -5.82
N ALA A 171 8.86 -7.03 -4.79
CA ALA A 171 9.80 -6.55 -3.77
C ALA A 171 11.15 -6.17 -4.37
N LYS A 172 11.70 -7.01 -5.25
CA LYS A 172 12.97 -6.73 -5.97
C LYS A 172 12.88 -5.46 -6.81
N GLN A 173 11.78 -5.26 -7.54
CA GLN A 173 11.59 -4.05 -8.36
C GLN A 173 11.45 -2.80 -7.50
N ILE A 174 10.66 -2.85 -6.43
CA ILE A 174 10.53 -1.75 -5.47
C ILE A 174 11.90 -1.33 -4.94
N LEU A 175 12.71 -2.29 -4.46
CA LEU A 175 14.06 -2.01 -3.97
C LEU A 175 14.98 -1.47 -5.06
N TYR A 176 14.90 -1.99 -6.28
CA TYR A 176 15.66 -1.48 -7.42
C TYR A 176 15.41 0.02 -7.66
N TYR A 177 14.13 0.43 -7.65
CA TYR A 177 13.79 1.84 -7.84
C TYR A 177 14.17 2.70 -6.64
N LEU A 178 13.88 2.25 -5.41
CA LEU A 178 14.24 2.99 -4.19
C LEU A 178 15.75 3.16 -4.04
N LYS A 179 16.56 2.25 -4.58
CA LYS A 179 18.03 2.36 -4.59
C LYS A 179 18.57 3.34 -5.62
N ARG A 180 17.78 3.78 -6.60
CA ARG A 180 18.27 4.51 -7.80
C ARG A 180 17.59 5.85 -8.04
N ILE A 181 16.33 6.01 -7.65
CA ILE A 181 15.58 7.22 -7.95
C ILE A 181 16.24 8.43 -7.30
N ASN A 182 16.37 9.52 -8.06
CA ASN A 182 17.00 10.76 -7.64
C ASN A 182 18.43 10.61 -7.07
N LYS A 183 19.15 9.53 -7.41
CA LYS A 183 20.59 9.48 -7.23
C LYS A 183 21.24 10.30 -8.32
N THR A 184 21.88 11.40 -7.94
CA THR A 184 22.82 12.10 -8.81
C THR A 184 24.08 11.24 -8.85
N THR A 185 24.20 10.37 -9.85
CA THR A 185 25.41 9.59 -10.06
C THR A 185 26.58 10.55 -10.29
N ILE A 186 27.42 10.73 -9.29
CA ILE A 186 28.81 11.15 -9.49
C ILE A 186 29.60 9.84 -9.52
N GLU A 187 29.67 9.24 -10.70
CA GLU A 187 30.68 8.22 -11.02
C GLU A 187 31.93 8.92 -11.57
#